data_AF-A0A6P8I7K8-F1
#
_entry.id   AF-A0A6P8I7K8-F1
#
_cell.length_a   1.000
_cell.length_b   1.000
_cell.length_c   1.000
_cell.angle_alpha   90.00
_cell.angle_beta   90.00
_cell.angle_gamma   90.00
#
_symmetry.space_group_name_H-M   'P 1'
#
loop_
_entity.id
_entity.type
_entity.pdbx_description
1 polymer ?
#
loop_
_entity_poly.entity_id
_entity_poly.type
_entity_poly.pdbx_seq_one_letter_code
_entity_poly.pdbx_strand_id
1 'polypeptide(L)'
;MLNNSTSVARALRLSVQERVLWSSFFLIESVFIVIGNSIALSIFTKKRSRVNKSTYLLISLTIADLFVGLSTAFAALPLMLYSDGYRNPSYVIVNVYSICTVFSTFSSIVLLTAIAFERAFAIVFPIKHRLAKQRHYFTVIWGSVALSLVISSTVVLLQLVVPREFPVEHLKYTNVFMIVMSLILLVLVLSAYGIIWVKTRFLSNNDERLTTKRNKKIAKTLFIVTVFSFATWLPEGILLGYNTFLCPMCRSSVPKHVCMFADFVLYGNSFVNIFIYTFRMPYFRKELKTLVRRSSRPLFRPGQRSLPMKACTTRSMAAPIMLLSIQAKR
;
A
#
# COMPACT_ATOMS: atom_id res chain seq x y z
N MET A 1 34.37 3.10 10.26
CA MET A 1 34.00 4.44 9.75
C MET A 1 32.62 4.34 9.11
N LEU A 2 31.62 5.03 9.65
CA LEU A 2 30.25 4.89 9.19
C LEU A 2 30.03 5.56 7.85
N ASN A 3 29.28 4.85 7.02
CA ASN A 3 28.80 5.30 5.73
C ASN A 3 27.96 6.57 5.91
N ASN A 4 28.25 7.65 5.17
CA ASN A 4 27.58 8.96 5.26
C ASN A 4 26.18 8.99 4.59
N SER A 5 25.59 7.81 4.38
CA SER A 5 24.78 7.52 3.19
C SER A 5 23.33 7.10 3.47
N THR A 6 23.03 6.68 4.70
CA THR A 6 21.69 6.21 5.12
C THR A 6 20.99 7.26 6.00
N SER A 7 19.66 7.15 6.16
CA SER A 7 18.92 7.89 7.20
C SER A 7 19.59 7.75 8.58
N VAL A 8 20.20 6.58 8.83
CA VAL A 8 21.09 6.32 9.97
C VAL A 8 22.27 7.28 10.00
N ALA A 9 23.01 7.51 8.91
CA ALA A 9 24.11 8.48 8.86
C ALA A 9 23.69 9.93 9.17
N ARG A 10 22.50 10.33 8.69
CA ARG A 10 21.90 11.63 9.01
C ARG A 10 21.55 11.73 10.50
N ALA A 11 21.06 10.64 11.09
CA ALA A 11 20.75 10.56 12.51
C ALA A 11 21.97 10.77 13.41
N LEU A 12 23.17 10.32 13.00
CA LEU A 12 24.39 10.37 13.82
C LEU A 12 24.85 11.78 14.16
N ARG A 13 24.46 12.74 13.32
CA ARG A 13 24.85 14.15 13.49
C ARG A 13 23.79 14.97 14.22
N LEU A 14 22.65 14.40 14.58
CA LEU A 14 21.66 15.04 15.43
C LEU A 14 22.08 14.90 16.89
N SER A 15 21.77 15.87 17.73
CA SER A 15 21.87 15.72 19.18
C SER A 15 20.97 14.58 19.69
N VAL A 16 21.26 14.06 20.88
CA VAL A 16 20.45 13.00 21.50
C VAL A 16 18.97 13.41 21.57
N GLN A 17 18.69 14.65 21.96
CA GLN A 17 17.33 15.17 22.07
C GLN A 17 16.59 15.18 20.73
N GLU A 18 17.26 15.63 19.66
CA GLU A 18 16.70 15.64 18.31
C GLU A 18 16.46 14.22 17.77
N ARG A 19 17.36 13.27 18.05
CA ARG A 19 17.17 11.86 17.68
C ARG A 19 15.95 11.26 18.37
N VAL A 20 15.81 11.49 19.68
CA VAL A 20 14.66 11.03 20.46
C VAL A 20 13.37 11.63 19.88
N LEU A 21 13.35 12.94 19.63
CA LEU A 21 12.19 13.64 19.09
C LEU A 21 11.72 13.06 17.74
N TRP A 22 12.62 12.94 16.76
CA TRP A 22 12.27 12.38 15.45
C TRP A 22 11.88 10.91 15.53
N SER A 23 12.54 10.12 16.38
CA SER A 23 12.16 8.72 16.60
C SER A 23 10.75 8.60 17.16
N SER A 24 10.37 9.49 18.10
CA SER A 24 9.01 9.56 18.62
C SER A 24 8.00 9.89 17.52
N PHE A 25 8.29 10.86 16.64
CA PHE A 25 7.40 11.17 15.52
C PHE A 25 7.21 10.00 14.57
N PHE A 26 8.29 9.31 14.16
CA PHE A 26 8.20 8.15 13.29
C PHE A 26 7.48 6.96 13.96
N LEU A 27 7.66 6.76 15.26
CA LEU A 27 6.97 5.70 15.99
C LEU A 27 5.46 5.98 16.09
N ILE A 28 5.09 7.23 16.40
CA ILE A 28 3.68 7.66 16.43
C ILE A 28 3.06 7.50 15.05
N GLU A 29 3.74 7.95 13.99
CA GLU A 29 3.31 7.79 12.61
C GLU A 29 3.11 6.31 12.24
N SER A 30 4.09 5.45 12.56
CA SER A 30 4.00 4.01 12.34
C SER A 30 2.76 3.40 13.00
N VAL A 31 2.45 3.77 14.24
CA VAL A 31 1.26 3.31 14.95
C VAL A 31 -0.02 3.71 14.19
N PHE A 32 -0.11 4.96 13.73
CA PHE A 32 -1.25 5.41 12.94
C PHE A 32 -1.38 4.66 11.61
N ILE A 33 -0.27 4.44 10.89
CA ILE A 33 -0.25 3.69 9.63
C ILE A 33 -0.72 2.26 9.87
N VAL A 34 -0.17 1.57 10.87
CA VAL A 34 -0.46 0.16 11.18
C VAL A 34 -1.92 -0.01 11.62
N ILE A 35 -2.40 0.81 12.55
CA ILE A 35 -3.80 0.75 13.01
C ILE A 35 -4.76 1.06 11.86
N GLY A 36 -4.52 2.17 11.14
CA GLY A 36 -5.37 2.61 10.04
C GLY A 36 -5.50 1.56 8.95
N ASN A 37 -4.37 1.01 8.49
CA ASN A 37 -4.38 0.00 7.44
C ASN A 37 -4.87 -1.38 7.92
N SER A 38 -4.71 -1.72 9.21
CA SER A 38 -5.34 -2.92 9.78
C SER A 38 -6.87 -2.82 9.79
N ILE A 39 -7.40 -1.64 10.12
CA ILE A 39 -8.85 -1.36 10.03
C ILE A 39 -9.31 -1.46 8.57
N ALA A 40 -8.58 -0.85 7.63
CA ALA A 40 -8.93 -0.92 6.22
C ALA A 40 -8.90 -2.35 5.68
N LEU A 41 -7.87 -3.11 6.02
CA LEU A 41 -7.73 -4.52 5.66
C LEU A 41 -8.91 -5.34 6.19
N SER A 42 -9.30 -5.12 7.46
CA SER A 42 -10.49 -5.74 8.06
C SER A 42 -11.76 -5.40 7.27
N ILE A 43 -11.98 -4.12 6.94
CA ILE A 43 -13.16 -3.67 6.17
C ILE A 43 -13.21 -4.29 4.76
N PHE A 44 -12.07 -4.33 4.06
CA PHE A 44 -12.01 -4.86 2.70
C PHE A 44 -12.13 -6.38 2.63
N THR A 45 -11.79 -7.10 3.71
CA THR A 45 -11.88 -8.57 3.78
C THR A 45 -13.19 -9.10 4.37
N LYS A 46 -13.92 -8.30 5.15
CA LYS A 46 -15.07 -8.72 5.98
C LYS A 46 -16.24 -9.40 5.26
N LYS A 47 -16.50 -9.13 3.98
CA LYS A 47 -17.69 -9.70 3.30
C LYS A 47 -17.35 -10.21 1.89
N ARG A 48 -17.14 -11.52 1.78
CA ARG A 48 -16.80 -12.23 0.53
C ARG A 48 -17.75 -11.94 -0.64
N SER A 49 -19.05 -11.75 -0.38
CA SER A 49 -20.03 -11.41 -1.43
C SER A 49 -19.91 -9.97 -1.98
N ARG A 50 -19.12 -9.10 -1.32
CA ARG A 50 -18.86 -7.72 -1.74
C ARG A 50 -17.41 -7.49 -2.20
N VAL A 51 -16.53 -8.48 -2.04
CA VAL A 51 -15.18 -8.47 -2.61
C VAL A 51 -15.31 -8.68 -4.12
N ASN A 52 -15.43 -7.56 -4.84
CA ASN A 52 -15.26 -7.58 -6.29
C ASN A 52 -13.78 -7.78 -6.62
N LYS A 53 -13.46 -8.32 -7.79
CA LYS A 53 -12.07 -8.63 -8.20
C LYS A 53 -11.12 -7.43 -8.07
N SER A 54 -11.61 -6.22 -8.37
CA SER A 54 -10.89 -4.95 -8.19
C SER A 54 -10.50 -4.61 -6.75
N THR A 55 -11.16 -5.22 -5.75
CA THR A 55 -10.85 -5.04 -4.33
C THR A 55 -9.55 -5.74 -3.94
N TYR A 56 -9.12 -6.77 -4.67
CA TYR A 56 -7.84 -7.45 -4.38
C TYR A 56 -6.65 -6.49 -4.47
N LEU A 57 -6.66 -5.57 -5.43
CA LEU A 57 -5.61 -4.56 -5.55
C LEU A 57 -5.61 -3.58 -4.36
N LEU A 58 -6.80 -3.20 -3.85
CA LEU A 58 -6.90 -2.36 -2.65
C LEU A 58 -6.44 -3.10 -1.40
N ILE A 59 -6.75 -4.39 -1.28
CA ILE A 59 -6.26 -5.25 -0.19
C ILE A 59 -4.73 -5.33 -0.26
N SER A 60 -4.16 -5.62 -1.44
CA SER A 60 -2.71 -5.65 -1.62
C SER A 60 -2.06 -4.31 -1.29
N LEU A 61 -2.68 -3.18 -1.67
CA LEU A 61 -2.21 -1.85 -1.31
C LEU A 61 -2.22 -1.64 0.21
N THR A 62 -3.30 -2.02 0.91
CA THR A 62 -3.33 -1.92 2.38
C THR A 62 -2.26 -2.80 3.05
N ILE A 63 -1.91 -3.95 2.47
CA ILE A 63 -0.82 -4.79 2.96
C ILE A 63 0.54 -4.13 2.72
N ALA A 64 0.76 -3.53 1.55
CA ALA A 64 1.97 -2.76 1.27
C ALA A 64 2.13 -1.57 2.23
N ASP A 65 1.04 -0.84 2.50
CA ASP A 65 1.02 0.28 3.46
C ASP A 65 1.28 -0.19 4.90
N LEU A 66 0.83 -1.40 5.29
CA LEU A 66 1.23 -2.01 6.57
C LEU A 66 2.75 -2.26 6.63
N PHE A 67 3.35 -2.75 5.55
CA PHE A 67 4.80 -2.91 5.48
C PHE A 67 5.54 -1.57 5.57
N VAL A 68 5.00 -0.48 5.05
CA VAL A 68 5.57 0.87 5.24
C VAL A 68 5.56 1.20 6.73
N GLY A 69 4.41 1.07 7.42
CA GLY A 69 4.32 1.33 8.86
C GLY A 69 5.31 0.50 9.68
N LEU A 70 5.43 -0.80 9.41
CA LEU A 70 6.40 -1.67 10.08
C LEU A 70 7.85 -1.24 9.79
N SER A 71 8.15 -0.88 8.55
CA SER A 71 9.48 -0.40 8.15
C SER A 71 9.82 0.92 8.82
N THR A 72 8.86 1.83 8.98
CA THR A 72 9.02 3.11 9.70
C THR A 72 9.27 2.91 11.19
N ALA A 73 8.56 1.98 11.85
CA ALA A 73 8.88 1.61 13.24
C ALA A 73 10.29 1.03 13.37
N PHE A 74 10.67 0.14 12.45
CA PHE A 74 12.01 -0.42 12.40
C PHE A 74 13.07 0.67 12.14
N ALA A 75 12.74 1.72 11.37
CA ALA A 75 13.60 2.88 11.11
C ALA A 75 13.87 3.72 12.36
N ALA A 76 12.86 3.85 13.24
CA ALA A 76 12.96 4.64 14.47
C ALA A 76 13.92 4.01 15.49
N LEU A 77 14.09 2.69 15.46
CA LEU A 77 14.92 1.95 16.42
C LEU A 77 16.43 2.30 16.29
N PRO A 78 17.06 2.31 15.10
CA PRO A 78 18.43 2.78 14.93
C PRO A 78 18.67 4.23 15.37
N LEU A 79 17.70 5.14 15.20
CA LEU A 79 17.83 6.53 15.69
C LEU A 79 17.94 6.59 17.21
N MET A 80 17.23 5.72 17.94
CA MET A 80 17.28 5.63 19.40
C MET A 80 18.51 4.87 19.92
N LEU A 81 18.90 3.77 19.25
CA LEU A 81 20.02 2.92 19.67
C LEU A 81 21.39 3.53 19.33
N TYR A 82 21.42 4.57 18.50
CA TYR A 82 22.64 5.33 18.23
C TYR A 82 22.95 6.26 19.42
N SER A 83 23.43 5.68 20.51
CA SER A 83 24.00 6.38 21.67
C SER A 83 25.53 6.26 21.60
N ASP A 84 26.25 7.26 22.13
CA ASP A 84 27.72 7.46 22.04
C ASP A 84 28.60 6.34 22.65
N GLY A 85 28.02 5.18 22.99
CA GLY A 85 28.73 3.99 23.47
C GLY A 85 28.29 2.67 22.82
N TYR A 86 27.27 2.65 21.96
CA TYR A 86 26.83 1.44 21.27
C TYR A 86 27.53 1.31 19.90
N ARG A 87 28.18 0.16 19.66
CA ARG A 87 28.83 -0.15 18.37
C ARG A 87 27.85 0.11 17.23
N ASN A 88 28.37 0.76 16.19
CA ASN A 88 27.72 0.96 14.89
C ASN A 88 26.80 -0.21 14.53
N PRO A 89 25.53 0.05 14.14
CA PRO A 89 24.63 -1.03 13.75
C PRO A 89 25.32 -1.90 12.71
N SER A 90 25.18 -3.22 12.86
CA SER A 90 25.86 -4.15 11.97
C SER A 90 25.51 -3.80 10.52
N TYR A 91 26.47 -3.98 9.63
CA TYR A 91 26.29 -3.69 8.21
C TYR A 91 25.04 -4.36 7.64
N VAL A 92 24.74 -5.57 8.13
CA VAL A 92 23.55 -6.34 7.80
C VAL A 92 22.26 -5.60 8.19
N ILE A 93 22.17 -5.03 9.39
CA ILE A 93 20.95 -4.32 9.86
C ILE A 93 20.64 -3.12 8.96
N VAL A 94 21.67 -2.35 8.58
CA VAL A 94 21.49 -1.16 7.73
C VAL A 94 20.99 -1.54 6.33
N ASN A 95 21.53 -2.60 5.74
CA ASN A 95 21.09 -3.09 4.44
C ASN A 95 19.68 -3.68 4.50
N VAL A 96 19.36 -4.49 5.51
CA VAL A 96 18.02 -5.05 5.70
C VAL A 96 16.99 -3.93 5.83
N TYR A 97 17.30 -2.90 6.64
CA TYR A 97 16.48 -1.70 6.74
C TYR A 97 16.28 -1.01 5.39
N SER A 98 17.35 -0.81 4.61
CA SER A 98 17.27 -0.19 3.28
C SER A 98 16.39 -1.00 2.33
N ILE A 99 16.48 -2.34 2.36
CA ILE A 99 15.64 -3.23 1.54
C ILE A 99 14.18 -3.07 1.96
N CYS A 100 13.86 -3.20 3.25
CA CYS A 100 12.47 -3.14 3.72
C CYS A 100 11.83 -1.78 3.39
N THR A 101 12.56 -0.69 3.56
CA THR A 101 12.07 0.66 3.30
C THR A 101 11.83 0.90 1.81
N VAL A 102 12.79 0.55 0.95
CA VAL A 102 12.65 0.73 -0.51
C VAL A 102 11.56 -0.21 -1.05
N PHE A 103 11.56 -1.48 -0.66
CA PHE A 103 10.54 -2.43 -1.07
C PHE A 103 9.13 -1.97 -0.69
N SER A 104 8.90 -1.56 0.56
CA SER A 104 7.58 -1.19 1.05
C SER A 104 7.03 0.07 0.36
N THR A 105 7.86 1.12 0.25
CA THR A 105 7.49 2.37 -0.41
C THR A 105 7.23 2.18 -1.91
N PHE A 106 8.10 1.45 -2.63
CA PHE A 106 7.89 1.16 -4.05
C PHE A 106 6.70 0.23 -4.29
N SER A 107 6.46 -0.76 -3.43
CA SER A 107 5.28 -1.64 -3.52
C SER A 107 3.97 -0.85 -3.48
N SER A 108 3.86 0.15 -2.58
CA SER A 108 2.67 1.00 -2.48
C SER A 108 2.42 1.79 -3.78
N ILE A 109 3.44 2.46 -4.33
CA ILE A 109 3.29 3.28 -5.55
C ILE A 109 3.12 2.45 -6.84
N VAL A 110 3.77 1.28 -6.95
CA VAL A 110 3.56 0.34 -8.06
C VAL A 110 2.12 -0.18 -8.02
N LEU A 111 1.60 -0.54 -6.85
CA LEU A 111 0.20 -0.99 -6.70
C LEU A 111 -0.79 0.14 -6.99
N LEU A 112 -0.51 1.38 -6.61
CA LEU A 112 -1.32 2.54 -7.02
C LEU A 112 -1.36 2.71 -8.54
N THR A 113 -0.22 2.52 -9.20
CA THR A 113 -0.12 2.56 -10.67
C THR A 113 -0.93 1.43 -11.31
N ALA A 114 -0.82 0.20 -10.77
CA ALA A 114 -1.61 -0.93 -11.21
C ALA A 114 -3.13 -0.70 -11.02
N ILE A 115 -3.53 -0.07 -9.92
CA ILE A 115 -4.92 0.34 -9.67
C ILE A 115 -5.38 1.35 -10.72
N ALA A 116 -4.57 2.34 -11.08
CA ALA A 116 -4.91 3.31 -12.11
C ALA A 116 -5.16 2.63 -13.47
N PHE A 117 -4.29 1.68 -13.88
CA PHE A 117 -4.49 0.91 -15.10
C PHE A 117 -5.71 -0.01 -15.05
N GLU A 118 -5.99 -0.64 -13.91
CA GLU A 118 -7.19 -1.45 -13.76
C GLU A 118 -8.46 -0.60 -13.87
N ARG A 119 -8.43 0.65 -13.39
CA ARG A 119 -9.53 1.61 -13.59
C ARG A 119 -9.65 2.05 -15.05
N ALA A 120 -8.54 2.32 -15.72
CA ALA A 120 -8.55 2.61 -17.16
C ALA A 120 -9.17 1.44 -17.94
N PHE A 121 -8.74 0.20 -17.65
CA PHE A 121 -9.30 -1.01 -18.26
C PHE A 121 -10.80 -1.16 -18.00
N ALA A 122 -11.26 -0.90 -16.77
CA ALA A 122 -12.67 -0.97 -16.39
C ALA A 122 -13.58 0.07 -17.08
N ILE A 123 -13.03 1.23 -17.46
CA ILE A 123 -13.75 2.33 -18.12
C ILE A 123 -13.71 2.20 -19.64
N VAL A 124 -12.55 1.84 -20.21
CA VAL A 124 -12.37 1.71 -21.66
C VAL A 124 -13.02 0.42 -22.18
N PHE A 125 -12.85 -0.70 -21.47
CA PHE A 125 -13.31 -2.02 -21.90
C PHE A 125 -14.22 -2.70 -20.85
N PRO A 126 -15.43 -2.16 -20.56
CA PRO A 126 -16.27 -2.61 -19.46
C PRO A 126 -16.71 -4.08 -19.56
N ILE A 127 -16.94 -4.60 -20.78
CA ILE A 127 -17.32 -6.01 -20.99
C ILE A 127 -16.14 -6.94 -20.70
N LYS A 128 -14.96 -6.65 -21.26
CA LYS A 128 -13.74 -7.43 -21.02
C LYS A 128 -13.35 -7.40 -19.54
N HIS A 129 -13.52 -6.26 -18.88
CA HIS A 129 -13.30 -6.12 -17.44
C HIS A 129 -14.20 -7.04 -16.61
N ARG A 130 -15.49 -7.16 -16.96
CA ARG A 130 -16.43 -8.07 -16.28
C ARG A 130 -16.00 -9.54 -16.41
N LEU A 131 -15.46 -9.90 -17.58
CA LEU A 131 -14.99 -11.24 -17.90
C LEU A 131 -13.60 -11.57 -17.33
N ALA A 132 -12.82 -10.56 -16.93
CA ALA A 132 -11.48 -10.77 -16.37
C ALA A 132 -11.52 -11.73 -15.16
N LYS A 133 -10.70 -12.78 -15.18
CA LYS A 133 -10.66 -13.80 -14.14
C LYS A 133 -9.81 -13.33 -12.95
N GLN A 134 -10.01 -13.95 -11.78
CA GLN A 134 -9.23 -13.64 -10.57
C GLN A 134 -7.72 -13.83 -10.79
N ARG A 135 -7.33 -14.83 -11.59
CA ARG A 135 -5.93 -15.11 -11.94
C ARG A 135 -5.21 -13.86 -12.47
N HIS A 136 -5.85 -13.06 -13.32
CA HIS A 136 -5.24 -11.84 -13.86
C HIS A 136 -4.91 -10.81 -12.77
N TYR A 137 -5.78 -10.66 -11.76
CA TYR A 137 -5.55 -9.74 -10.65
C TYR A 137 -4.39 -10.24 -9.78
N PHE A 138 -4.32 -11.54 -9.51
CA PHE A 138 -3.18 -12.12 -8.79
C PHE A 138 -1.87 -11.98 -9.57
N THR A 139 -1.88 -12.16 -10.89
CA THR A 139 -0.70 -11.92 -11.74
C THR A 139 -0.24 -10.47 -11.63
N VAL A 140 -1.14 -9.49 -11.67
CA VAL A 140 -0.80 -8.07 -11.51
C VAL A 140 -0.24 -7.78 -10.11
N ILE A 141 -0.83 -8.37 -9.06
CA ILE A 141 -0.36 -8.20 -7.67
C ILE A 141 1.05 -8.78 -7.50
N TRP A 142 1.25 -10.03 -7.87
CA TRP A 142 2.56 -10.68 -7.74
C TRP A 142 3.62 -10.04 -8.65
N GLY A 143 3.24 -9.59 -9.85
CA GLY A 143 4.11 -8.81 -10.72
C GLY A 143 4.52 -7.47 -10.10
N SER A 144 3.58 -6.78 -9.42
CA SER A 144 3.86 -5.53 -8.70
C SER A 144 4.84 -5.74 -7.54
N VAL A 145 4.64 -6.81 -6.76
CA VAL A 145 5.53 -7.20 -5.66
C VAL A 145 6.91 -7.58 -6.19
N ALA A 146 6.98 -8.40 -7.24
CA ALA A 146 8.24 -8.81 -7.86
C ALA A 146 9.01 -7.61 -8.41
N LEU A 147 8.34 -6.68 -9.11
CA LEU A 147 8.96 -5.45 -9.60
C LEU A 147 9.55 -4.62 -8.43
N SER A 148 8.81 -4.50 -7.33
CA SER A 148 9.26 -3.76 -6.16
C SER A 148 10.46 -4.42 -5.47
N LEU A 149 10.49 -5.75 -5.43
CA LEU A 149 11.65 -6.51 -4.95
C LEU A 149 12.86 -6.32 -5.84
N VAL A 150 12.69 -6.33 -7.16
CA VAL A 150 13.78 -6.06 -8.12
C VAL A 150 14.34 -4.67 -7.90
N ILE A 151 13.50 -3.63 -7.86
CA ILE A 151 13.93 -2.25 -7.60
C ILE A 151 14.71 -2.17 -6.28
N SER A 152 14.17 -2.73 -5.21
CA SER A 152 14.80 -2.71 -3.89
C SER A 152 16.13 -3.47 -3.84
N SER A 153 16.21 -4.60 -4.54
CA SER A 153 17.42 -5.43 -4.57
C SER A 153 18.50 -4.78 -5.42
N THR A 154 18.13 -4.13 -6.54
CA THR A 154 19.06 -3.36 -7.37
C THR A 154 19.65 -2.19 -6.59
N VAL A 155 18.86 -1.48 -5.78
CA VAL A 155 19.38 -0.42 -4.89
C VAL A 155 20.48 -0.96 -3.98
N VAL A 156 20.28 -2.10 -3.33
CA VAL A 156 21.29 -2.68 -2.44
C VAL A 156 22.49 -3.26 -3.21
N LEU A 157 22.25 -3.86 -4.38
CA LEU A 157 23.34 -4.35 -5.22
C LEU A 157 24.26 -3.21 -5.68
N LEU A 158 23.68 -2.08 -6.12
CA LEU A 158 24.45 -0.87 -6.45
C LEU A 158 25.25 -0.39 -5.23
N GLN A 159 24.66 -0.49 -4.03
CA GLN A 159 25.36 -0.12 -2.80
C GLN A 159 26.50 -1.07 -2.40
N LEU A 160 26.48 -2.31 -2.88
CA LEU A 160 27.49 -3.34 -2.62
C LEU A 160 28.64 -3.30 -3.64
N VAL A 161 28.32 -3.06 -4.91
CA VAL A 161 29.27 -3.17 -6.04
C VAL A 161 30.14 -1.93 -6.18
N VAL A 162 29.60 -0.72 -5.91
CA VAL A 162 30.38 0.50 -6.09
C VAL A 162 31.38 0.65 -4.93
N PRO A 163 32.70 0.75 -5.18
CA PRO A 163 33.70 0.87 -4.13
C PRO A 163 33.43 2.07 -3.22
N ARG A 164 33.49 1.85 -1.90
CA ARG A 164 33.18 2.88 -0.89
C ARG A 164 34.20 4.01 -0.82
N GLU A 165 35.35 3.82 -1.44
CA GLU A 165 36.40 4.83 -1.58
C GLU A 165 35.90 6.04 -2.41
N PHE A 166 34.82 5.86 -3.20
CA PHE A 166 34.15 6.91 -3.96
C PHE A 166 32.72 7.16 -3.45
N PRO A 167 32.55 7.78 -2.26
CA PRO A 167 31.25 7.92 -1.61
C PRO A 167 30.26 8.77 -2.41
N VAL A 168 30.73 9.74 -3.20
CA VAL A 168 29.87 10.59 -4.06
C VAL A 168 29.32 9.81 -5.25
N GLU A 169 30.15 8.97 -5.89
CA GLU A 169 29.74 8.20 -7.07
C GLU A 169 28.77 7.07 -6.71
N HIS A 170 29.07 6.33 -5.64
CA HIS A 170 28.19 5.30 -5.05
C HIS A 170 26.76 5.79 -4.85
N LEU A 171 26.62 6.96 -4.24
CA LEU A 171 25.33 7.58 -3.95
C LEU A 171 24.63 8.09 -5.22
N LYS A 172 25.40 8.64 -6.17
CA LYS A 172 24.87 9.16 -7.42
C LYS A 172 24.14 8.07 -8.21
N TYR A 173 24.74 6.89 -8.39
CA TYR A 173 24.11 5.81 -9.16
C TYR A 173 22.82 5.30 -8.52
N THR A 174 22.82 5.10 -7.19
CA THR A 174 21.62 4.68 -6.47
C THR A 174 20.51 5.73 -6.56
N ASN A 175 20.84 7.01 -6.37
CA ASN A 175 19.85 8.09 -6.45
C ASN A 175 19.29 8.26 -7.86
N VAL A 176 20.15 8.25 -8.90
CA VAL A 176 19.71 8.31 -10.30
C VAL A 176 18.77 7.15 -10.61
N PHE A 177 19.10 5.94 -10.20
CA PHE A 177 18.23 4.77 -10.40
C PHE A 177 16.85 4.96 -9.76
N MET A 178 16.80 5.43 -8.50
CA MET A 178 15.52 5.69 -7.82
C MET A 178 14.72 6.80 -8.52
N ILE A 179 15.37 7.91 -8.91
CA ILE A 179 14.71 9.00 -9.64
C ILE A 179 14.11 8.50 -10.95
N VAL A 180 14.88 7.76 -11.74
CA VAL A 180 14.43 7.22 -13.03
C VAL A 180 13.23 6.29 -12.84
N MET A 181 13.28 5.38 -11.87
CA MET A 181 12.15 4.48 -11.58
C MET A 181 10.90 5.24 -11.12
N SER A 182 11.04 6.24 -10.25
CA SER A 182 9.94 7.10 -9.82
C SER A 182 9.33 7.90 -10.98
N LEU A 183 10.14 8.42 -11.90
CA LEU A 183 9.67 9.13 -13.10
C LEU A 183 8.94 8.19 -14.06
N ILE A 184 9.44 6.96 -14.26
CA ILE A 184 8.75 5.95 -15.07
C ILE A 184 7.37 5.66 -14.48
N LEU A 185 7.26 5.46 -13.17
CA LEU A 185 5.98 5.22 -12.50
C LEU A 185 5.05 6.44 -12.59
N LEU A 186 5.58 7.66 -12.49
CA LEU A 186 4.83 8.89 -12.70
C LEU A 186 4.26 8.95 -14.12
N VAL A 187 5.07 8.70 -15.15
CA VAL A 187 4.61 8.69 -16.54
C VAL A 187 3.55 7.62 -16.75
N LEU A 188 3.76 6.42 -16.22
CA LEU A 188 2.79 5.32 -16.29
C LEU A 188 1.46 5.70 -15.67
N VAL A 189 1.46 6.29 -14.47
CA VAL A 189 0.20 6.65 -13.80
C VAL A 189 -0.52 7.81 -14.50
N LEU A 190 0.24 8.80 -15.00
CA LEU A 190 -0.31 9.90 -15.78
C LEU A 190 -0.92 9.40 -17.08
N SER A 191 -0.27 8.43 -17.74
CA SER A 191 -0.81 7.80 -18.95
C SER A 191 -2.15 7.09 -18.68
N ALA A 192 -2.27 6.36 -17.56
CA ALA A 192 -3.50 5.69 -17.18
C ALA A 192 -4.65 6.67 -16.94
N TYR A 193 -4.39 7.78 -16.23
CA TYR A 193 -5.39 8.82 -16.03
C TYR A 193 -5.68 9.63 -17.29
N GLY A 194 -4.69 9.83 -18.16
CA GLY A 194 -4.87 10.40 -19.50
C GLY A 194 -5.83 9.57 -20.35
N ILE A 195 -5.65 8.24 -20.36
CA ILE A 195 -6.58 7.30 -21.03
C ILE A 195 -8.00 7.44 -20.48
N ILE A 196 -8.14 7.50 -19.15
CA ILE A 196 -9.45 7.70 -18.51
C ILE A 196 -10.05 9.04 -18.96
N TRP A 197 -9.28 10.11 -18.92
CA TRP A 197 -9.72 11.45 -19.30
C TRP A 197 -10.20 11.49 -20.76
N VAL A 198 -9.39 11.01 -21.71
CA VAL A 198 -9.74 10.93 -23.14
C VAL A 198 -11.03 10.13 -23.32
N LYS A 199 -11.13 8.94 -22.71
CA LYS A 199 -12.34 8.11 -22.81
C LYS A 199 -13.57 8.82 -22.24
N THR A 200 -13.43 9.51 -21.10
CA THR A 200 -14.56 10.18 -20.45
C THR A 200 -15.00 11.46 -21.14
N ARG A 201 -14.10 12.18 -21.83
CA ARG A 201 -14.38 13.47 -22.46
C ARG A 201 -14.86 13.34 -23.89
N PHE A 202 -14.23 12.48 -24.69
CA PHE A 202 -14.46 12.44 -26.14
C PHE A 202 -15.22 11.20 -26.62
N LEU A 203 -15.09 10.08 -25.91
CA LEU A 203 -15.58 8.76 -26.35
C LEU A 203 -16.73 8.23 -25.47
N SER A 204 -17.32 9.11 -24.66
CA SER A 204 -18.38 8.79 -23.70
C SER A 204 -19.75 9.09 -24.32
N ASN A 205 -20.48 8.06 -24.73
CA ASN A 205 -21.86 8.21 -25.21
C ASN A 205 -22.80 8.59 -24.06
N ASN A 206 -23.91 9.27 -24.37
CA ASN A 206 -24.91 9.68 -23.38
C ASN A 206 -25.56 8.50 -22.64
N ASP A 207 -25.67 7.32 -23.28
CA ASP A 207 -26.19 6.08 -22.69
C ASP A 207 -25.14 5.28 -21.91
N GLU A 208 -24.51 5.92 -20.93
CA GLU A 208 -23.56 5.23 -20.06
C GLU A 208 -24.26 4.25 -19.11
N ARG A 209 -23.91 2.97 -19.22
CA ARG A 209 -24.31 1.93 -18.25
C ARG A 209 -23.97 2.35 -16.82
N LEU A 210 -24.85 2.02 -15.87
CA LEU A 210 -24.68 2.30 -14.43
C LEU A 210 -23.33 1.80 -13.88
N THR A 211 -22.82 0.68 -14.40
CA THR A 211 -21.51 0.13 -14.03
C THR A 211 -20.36 1.06 -14.41
N THR A 212 -20.42 1.70 -15.57
CA THR A 212 -19.41 2.67 -16.03
C THR A 212 -19.47 3.94 -15.19
N LYS A 213 -20.67 4.48 -14.91
CA LYS A 213 -20.86 5.62 -14.01
C LYS A 213 -20.26 5.35 -12.61
N ARG A 214 -20.50 4.15 -12.07
CA ARG A 214 -19.89 3.71 -10.79
C ARG A 214 -18.37 3.63 -10.89
N ASN A 215 -17.83 3.04 -11.96
CA ASN A 215 -16.38 2.93 -12.16
C ASN A 215 -15.70 4.30 -12.30
N LYS A 216 -16.34 5.28 -12.97
CA LYS A 216 -15.86 6.68 -13.03
C LYS A 216 -15.79 7.32 -11.64
N LYS A 217 -16.80 7.13 -10.79
CA LYS A 217 -16.79 7.64 -9.41
C LYS A 217 -15.65 7.03 -8.58
N ILE A 218 -15.43 5.73 -8.72
CA ILE A 218 -14.31 5.03 -8.06
C ILE A 218 -12.97 5.53 -8.61
N ALA A 219 -12.83 5.67 -9.94
CA ALA A 219 -11.62 6.19 -10.56
C ALA A 219 -11.31 7.63 -10.10
N LYS A 220 -12.31 8.50 -9.93
CA LYS A 220 -12.12 9.83 -9.35
C LYS A 220 -11.59 9.78 -7.92
N THR A 221 -12.09 8.84 -7.10
CA THR A 221 -11.56 8.64 -5.75
C THR A 221 -10.10 8.19 -5.79
N LEU A 222 -9.77 7.24 -6.65
CA LEU A 222 -8.41 6.71 -6.75
C LEU A 222 -7.45 7.70 -7.39
N PHE A 223 -7.93 8.56 -8.29
CA PHE A 223 -7.17 9.70 -8.79
C PHE A 223 -6.76 10.64 -7.66
N ILE A 224 -7.70 10.97 -6.76
CA ILE A 224 -7.39 11.79 -5.58
C ILE A 224 -6.35 11.07 -4.71
N VAL A 225 -6.52 9.77 -4.45
CA VAL A 225 -5.52 8.97 -3.73
C VAL A 225 -4.14 9.11 -4.37
N THR A 226 -4.04 8.84 -5.68
CA THR A 226 -2.78 8.92 -6.40
C THR A 226 -2.16 10.32 -6.34
N VAL A 227 -2.94 11.39 -6.55
CA VAL A 227 -2.41 12.77 -6.52
C VAL A 227 -1.82 13.08 -5.15
N PHE A 228 -2.51 12.73 -4.07
CA PHE A 228 -1.96 12.90 -2.72
C PHE A 228 -0.70 12.06 -2.50
N SER A 229 -0.67 10.83 -3.01
CA SER A 229 0.53 9.99 -2.93
C SER A 229 1.73 10.58 -3.66
N PHE A 230 1.56 11.05 -4.90
CA PHE A 230 2.68 11.69 -5.59
C PHE A 230 3.08 13.01 -4.93
N ALA A 231 2.13 13.79 -4.40
CA ALA A 231 2.43 15.01 -3.65
C ALA A 231 3.30 14.73 -2.40
N THR A 232 3.02 13.64 -1.67
CA THR A 232 3.86 13.23 -0.52
C THR A 232 5.25 12.74 -0.92
N TRP A 233 5.44 12.28 -2.16
CA TRP A 233 6.76 11.88 -2.68
C TRP A 233 7.59 13.06 -3.18
N LEU A 234 6.97 14.21 -3.49
CA LEU A 234 7.67 15.36 -4.08
C LEU A 234 8.82 15.90 -3.21
N PRO A 235 8.68 16.09 -1.88
CA PRO A 235 9.78 16.61 -1.07
C PRO A 235 11.02 15.73 -1.14
N GLU A 236 10.85 14.42 -1.02
CA GLU A 236 11.96 13.46 -1.12
C GLU A 236 12.54 13.44 -2.54
N GLY A 237 11.70 13.49 -3.58
CA GLY A 237 12.16 13.58 -4.97
C GLY A 237 12.99 14.84 -5.26
N ILE A 238 12.58 16.00 -4.71
CA ILE A 238 13.31 17.26 -4.85
C ILE A 238 14.66 17.17 -4.13
N LEU A 239 14.68 16.67 -2.89
CA LEU A 239 15.92 16.47 -2.13
C LEU A 239 16.86 15.51 -2.84
N LEU A 240 16.34 14.43 -3.41
CA LEU A 240 17.10 13.45 -4.14
C LEU A 240 17.71 14.06 -5.41
N GLY A 241 16.93 14.81 -6.19
CA GLY A 241 17.39 15.50 -7.39
C GLY A 241 18.43 16.57 -7.07
N TYR A 242 18.21 17.40 -6.04
CA TYR A 242 19.15 18.42 -5.61
C TYR A 242 20.50 17.82 -5.22
N ASN A 243 20.49 16.78 -4.37
CA ASN A 243 21.70 16.10 -3.91
C ASN A 243 22.41 15.27 -4.98
N THR A 244 21.81 15.08 -6.16
CA THR A 244 22.36 14.22 -7.22
C THR A 244 22.83 15.02 -8.43
N PHE A 245 22.09 16.06 -8.81
CA PHE A 245 22.34 16.82 -10.04
C PHE A 245 22.80 18.25 -9.79
N LEU A 246 22.24 18.93 -8.79
CA LEU A 246 22.52 20.35 -8.56
C LEU A 246 23.75 20.56 -7.68
N CYS A 247 23.82 19.88 -6.54
CA CYS A 247 25.00 19.95 -5.69
C CYS A 247 25.27 18.60 -4.99
N PRO A 248 26.01 17.69 -5.66
CA PRO A 248 26.40 16.39 -5.09
C PRO A 248 27.18 16.50 -3.78
N MET A 249 27.93 17.59 -3.60
CA MET A 249 28.74 17.87 -2.41
C MET A 249 27.93 18.54 -1.27
N CYS A 250 26.76 19.12 -1.56
CA CYS A 250 25.98 19.90 -0.59
C CYS A 250 25.05 19.07 0.29
N ARG A 251 25.13 17.73 0.25
CA ARG A 251 24.25 16.88 1.07
C ARG A 251 24.37 17.17 2.58
N SER A 252 25.56 17.55 3.03
CA SER A 252 25.79 17.96 4.43
C SER A 252 25.22 19.35 4.75
N SER A 253 24.97 20.16 3.72
CA SER A 253 24.50 21.55 3.81
C SER A 253 22.97 21.64 3.87
N VAL A 254 22.26 20.60 3.42
CA VAL A 254 20.80 20.51 3.59
C VAL A 254 20.49 20.31 5.08
N PRO A 255 19.64 21.15 5.70
CA PRO A 255 19.30 20.99 7.10
C PRO A 255 18.70 19.61 7.37
N LYS A 256 19.22 18.88 8.35
CA LYS A 256 18.83 17.48 8.65
C LYS A 256 17.33 17.35 8.94
N HIS A 257 16.74 18.33 9.59
CA HIS A 257 15.30 18.39 9.86
C HIS A 257 14.45 18.42 8.58
N VAL A 258 14.95 19.03 7.50
CA VAL A 258 14.26 19.03 6.21
C VAL A 258 14.22 17.61 5.63
N CYS A 259 15.33 16.87 5.72
CA CYS A 259 15.35 15.47 5.28
C CYS A 259 14.43 14.58 6.13
N MET A 260 14.47 14.72 7.47
CA MET A 260 13.59 13.94 8.35
C MET A 260 12.11 14.25 8.11
N PHE A 261 11.79 15.53 7.86
CA PHE A 261 10.44 15.94 7.52
C PHE A 261 9.99 15.38 6.15
N ALA A 262 10.88 15.35 5.15
CA ALA A 262 10.57 14.72 3.87
C ALA A 262 10.28 13.22 4.00
N ASP A 263 11.09 12.50 4.80
CA ASP A 263 10.85 11.09 5.14
C ASP A 263 9.49 10.91 5.84
N PHE A 264 9.16 11.78 6.81
CA PHE A 264 7.86 11.78 7.50
C PHE A 264 6.70 12.01 6.53
N VAL A 265 6.80 13.02 5.66
CA VAL A 265 5.75 13.28 4.65
C VAL A 265 5.59 12.10 3.70
N LEU A 266 6.69 11.45 3.30
CA LEU A 266 6.69 10.29 2.43
C LEU A 266 5.97 9.09 3.07
N TYR A 267 6.30 8.72 4.31
CA TYR A 267 5.67 7.59 5.00
C TYR A 267 4.20 7.87 5.32
N GLY A 268 3.87 9.12 5.66
CA GLY A 268 2.52 9.58 5.93
C GLY A 268 1.54 9.31 4.78
N ASN A 269 2.02 9.18 3.54
CA ASN A 269 1.23 8.73 2.39
C ASN A 269 0.37 7.49 2.69
N SER A 270 0.98 6.48 3.32
CA SER A 270 0.32 5.21 3.64
C SER A 270 -0.82 5.38 4.66
N PHE A 271 -0.82 6.47 5.45
CA PHE A 271 -1.92 6.82 6.33
C PHE A 271 -3.00 7.66 5.63
N VAL A 272 -2.61 8.58 4.74
CA VAL A 272 -3.55 9.45 3.99
C VAL A 272 -4.61 8.64 3.23
N ASN A 273 -4.24 7.46 2.70
CA ASN A 273 -5.14 6.53 2.03
C ASN A 273 -6.42 6.25 2.85
N ILE A 274 -6.30 6.09 4.17
CA ILE A 274 -7.41 5.79 5.10
C ILE A 274 -8.41 6.94 5.17
N PHE A 275 -7.93 8.17 5.26
CA PHE A 275 -8.80 9.35 5.25
C PHE A 275 -9.53 9.44 3.93
N ILE A 276 -8.82 9.26 2.82
CA ILE A 276 -9.44 9.34 1.49
C ILE A 276 -10.51 8.25 1.33
N TYR A 277 -10.25 7.01 1.75
CA TYR A 277 -11.27 5.95 1.73
C TYR A 277 -12.48 6.31 2.59
N THR A 278 -12.27 6.84 3.79
CA THR A 278 -13.34 7.26 4.70
C THR A 278 -14.20 8.38 4.10
N PHE A 279 -13.58 9.37 3.45
CA PHE A 279 -14.29 10.51 2.86
C PHE A 279 -14.94 10.17 1.52
N ARG A 280 -14.34 9.29 0.72
CA ARG A 280 -14.72 9.12 -0.69
C ARG A 280 -15.37 7.77 -1.00
N MET A 281 -15.26 6.77 -0.13
CA MET A 281 -15.90 5.47 -0.29
C MET A 281 -17.05 5.31 0.72
N PRO A 282 -18.32 5.50 0.30
CA PRO A 282 -19.48 5.37 1.20
C PRO A 282 -19.57 4.00 1.88
N TYR A 283 -19.19 2.95 1.16
CA TYR A 283 -19.11 1.59 1.70
C TYR A 283 -18.12 1.51 2.87
N PHE A 284 -16.89 2.00 2.67
CA PHE A 284 -15.84 2.00 3.69
C PHE A 284 -16.30 2.75 4.94
N ARG A 285 -16.84 3.97 4.75
CA ARG A 285 -17.38 4.79 5.84
C ARG A 285 -18.47 4.08 6.64
N LYS A 286 -19.39 3.37 5.97
CA LYS A 286 -20.48 2.64 6.62
C LYS A 286 -19.95 1.49 7.48
N GLU A 287 -19.00 0.72 6.95
CA GLU A 287 -18.39 -0.40 7.69
C GLU A 287 -17.53 0.11 8.85
N LEU A 288 -16.77 1.19 8.66
CA LEU A 288 -16.01 1.86 9.72
C LEU A 288 -16.93 2.30 10.87
N LYS A 289 -18.03 3.00 10.59
CA LYS A 289 -19.04 3.37 11.61
C LYS A 289 -19.60 2.15 12.34
N THR A 290 -19.77 1.03 11.64
CA THR A 290 -20.28 -0.21 12.24
C THR A 290 -19.25 -0.86 13.15
N LEU A 291 -17.97 -0.82 12.79
CA LEU A 291 -16.87 -1.30 13.63
C LEU A 291 -16.75 -0.45 14.90
N VAL A 292 -16.72 0.87 14.76
CA VAL A 292 -16.65 1.81 15.91
C VAL A 292 -17.86 1.62 16.85
N ARG A 293 -19.07 1.51 16.31
CA ARG A 293 -20.27 1.25 17.13
C ARG A 293 -20.25 -0.10 17.85
N ARG A 294 -19.51 -1.10 17.35
CA ARG A 294 -19.37 -2.41 18.01
C ARG A 294 -18.29 -2.37 19.09
N SER A 295 -17.18 -1.67 18.87
CA SER A 295 -16.15 -1.48 19.88
C SER A 295 -16.62 -0.59 21.04
N SER A 296 -17.57 0.32 20.79
CA SER A 296 -18.19 1.16 21.83
C SER A 296 -19.35 0.48 22.59
N ARG A 297 -19.72 -0.77 22.26
CA ARG A 297 -20.70 -1.50 23.07
C ARG A 297 -19.98 -2.10 24.28
N PRO A 298 -20.38 -1.79 25.52
CA PRO A 298 -19.79 -2.45 26.69
C PRO A 298 -19.97 -3.96 26.57
N LEU A 299 -18.94 -4.70 26.95
CA LEU A 299 -18.84 -6.16 26.92
C LEU A 299 -19.75 -6.84 27.96
N PHE A 300 -20.88 -6.22 28.31
CA PHE A 300 -21.83 -6.71 29.31
C PHE A 300 -23.14 -7.08 28.61
N ARG A 301 -23.29 -8.38 28.30
CA ARG A 301 -24.60 -9.01 28.20
C ARG A 301 -24.70 -10.05 29.33
N PRO A 302 -25.24 -9.69 30.50
CA PRO A 302 -25.72 -10.69 31.44
C PRO A 302 -27.03 -11.27 30.90
N GLY A 303 -27.07 -12.59 30.73
CA GLY A 303 -28.30 -13.38 30.63
C GLY A 303 -29.15 -13.23 29.36
N GLN A 304 -29.04 -14.19 28.45
CA GLN A 304 -30.24 -14.67 27.75
C GLN A 304 -30.29 -16.20 27.85
N ARG A 305 -31.30 -16.62 28.61
CA ARG A 305 -31.74 -17.97 28.95
C ARG A 305 -31.61 -18.96 27.79
N SER A 306 -31.11 -20.14 28.15
CA SER A 306 -31.30 -21.41 27.45
C SER A 306 -32.76 -21.61 27.03
N LEU A 307 -32.99 -21.71 25.72
CA LEU A 307 -34.21 -22.30 25.17
C LEU A 307 -33.99 -23.82 25.05
N PRO A 308 -34.98 -24.67 25.38
CA PRO A 308 -34.80 -26.10 25.43
C PRO A 308 -34.66 -26.70 24.03
N MET A 309 -33.76 -27.69 23.95
CA MET A 309 -33.52 -28.57 22.81
C MET A 309 -34.84 -29.29 22.44
N LYS A 310 -35.40 -29.01 21.25
CA LYS A 310 -36.40 -29.91 20.65
C LYS A 310 -35.65 -31.09 20.05
N ALA A 311 -35.81 -32.26 20.68
CA ALA A 311 -35.35 -33.54 20.20
C ALA A 311 -35.93 -33.83 18.80
N CYS A 312 -35.06 -34.16 17.86
CA CYS A 312 -35.44 -34.68 16.55
C CYS A 312 -35.61 -36.20 16.70
N THR A 313 -36.83 -36.67 16.83
CA THR A 313 -37.17 -38.09 16.80
C THR A 313 -37.09 -38.60 15.36
N THR A 314 -36.14 -39.52 15.12
CA THR A 314 -36.10 -40.39 13.95
C THR A 314 -37.31 -41.32 13.98
N ARG A 315 -38.14 -41.31 12.93
CA ARG A 315 -39.08 -42.41 12.68
C ARG A 315 -38.99 -42.88 11.23
N SER A 316 -38.61 -44.14 11.16
CA SER A 316 -38.46 -45.09 10.05
C SER A 316 -39.44 -45.01 8.89
N MET A 317 -38.84 -45.28 7.72
CA MET A 317 -39.34 -45.84 6.46
C MET A 317 -40.69 -46.58 6.48
N ALA A 318 -41.53 -46.27 5.49
CA ALA A 318 -42.35 -47.22 4.75
C ALA A 318 -42.56 -46.69 3.31
N ALA A 319 -42.21 -47.51 2.32
CA ALA A 319 -42.31 -47.23 0.88
C ALA A 319 -43.72 -47.48 0.33
N PRO A 320 -44.07 -46.89 -0.83
CA PRO A 320 -45.03 -47.51 -1.75
C PRO A 320 -44.32 -47.96 -3.03
N ILE A 321 -44.50 -49.26 -3.30
CA ILE A 321 -44.23 -49.98 -4.54
C ILE A 321 -45.14 -49.40 -5.63
N MET A 322 -44.58 -48.97 -6.77
CA MET A 322 -45.35 -48.76 -7.99
C MET A 322 -44.67 -49.52 -9.14
N LEU A 323 -45.26 -50.67 -9.44
CA LEU A 323 -44.99 -51.54 -10.58
C LEU A 323 -45.38 -50.82 -11.88
N LEU A 324 -44.42 -50.60 -12.77
CA LEU A 324 -44.68 -50.30 -14.19
C LEU A 324 -44.59 -51.62 -14.97
N SER A 325 -45.76 -52.16 -15.29
CA SER A 325 -45.94 -53.28 -16.20
C SER A 325 -45.69 -52.83 -17.65
N ILE A 326 -44.63 -53.38 -18.25
CA ILE A 326 -44.45 -53.44 -19.69
C ILE A 326 -45.33 -54.59 -20.21
N GLN A 327 -46.32 -54.29 -21.04
CA GLN A 327 -46.90 -55.27 -21.97
C GLN A 327 -46.75 -54.78 -23.39
N ALA A 328 -46.05 -55.60 -24.18
CA ALA A 328 -45.98 -55.55 -25.63
C ALA A 328 -47.27 -56.14 -26.24
N LYS A 329 -47.76 -55.54 -27.34
CA LYS A 329 -48.42 -56.24 -28.47
C LYS A 329 -48.84 -55.25 -29.58
N ARG A 330 -47.99 -55.09 -30.59
CA ARG A 330 -48.20 -55.50 -32.00
C ARG A 330 -47.22 -54.78 -32.90
#